data_AF-B1N2Q5-F1
#
_entry.id   AF-B1N2Q5-F1
#
_cell.length_a   1.000
_cell.length_b   1.000
_cell.length_c   1.000
_cell.angle_alpha   90.00
_cell.angle_beta   90.00
_cell.angle_gamma   90.00
#
_symmetry.space_group_name_H-M   'P 1'
#
loop_
_entity.id
_entity.type
_entity.pdbx_description
1 polymer ?
#
loop_
_entity_poly.entity_id
_entity_poly.type
_entity_poly.pdbx_seq_one_letter_code
_entity_poly.pdbx_strand_id
1 'polypeptide(L)'
;MGEEAPAVDYSAVVEKHLGICDQVIKGGMSIEEGLKEMLDVIPLGCKDTGILEKNAEAILSVLASVKEVKESYISTLSVEEQSWLMMYVYKGLGASENKEATIVPPAQIMFKWFNAIYKVGGDGCVMRAVSRRKAL
;
A
#
# COMPACT_ATOMS: atom_id res chain seq x y z
N MET A 1 -27.15 1.20 20.95
CA MET A 1 -27.32 1.10 19.49
C MET A 1 -26.09 1.72 18.89
N GLY A 2 -25.12 0.90 18.47
CA GLY A 2 -23.98 1.41 17.72
C GLY A 2 -24.44 1.62 16.30
N GLU A 3 -24.28 2.83 15.76
CA GLU A 3 -24.39 3.06 14.33
C GLU A 3 -23.40 2.12 13.66
N GLU A 4 -23.90 1.12 12.93
CA GLU A 4 -23.06 0.33 12.03
C GLU A 4 -22.50 1.33 11.01
N ALA A 5 -21.19 1.54 11.07
CA ALA A 5 -20.50 2.33 10.06
C ALA A 5 -20.92 1.81 8.67
N PRO A 6 -21.22 2.71 7.72
CA PRO A 6 -21.68 2.30 6.40
C PRO A 6 -20.74 1.27 5.82
N ALA A 7 -21.30 0.18 5.29
CA ALA A 7 -20.53 -0.88 4.65
C ALA A 7 -19.72 -0.25 3.51
N VAL A 8 -18.39 -0.21 3.67
CA VAL A 8 -17.49 0.32 2.65
C VAL A 8 -17.54 -0.62 1.45
N ASP A 9 -17.89 -0.09 0.29
CA ASP A 9 -17.81 -0.83 -0.97
C ASP A 9 -16.35 -0.91 -1.41
N TYR A 10 -15.66 -1.94 -0.94
CA TYR A 10 -14.26 -2.16 -1.29
C TYR A 10 -14.05 -2.46 -2.78
N SER A 11 -15.08 -2.87 -3.53
CA SER A 11 -14.94 -3.09 -4.98
C SER A 11 -14.72 -1.75 -5.67
N ALA A 12 -15.58 -0.76 -5.37
CA ALA A 12 -15.46 0.59 -5.92
C ALA A 12 -14.16 1.30 -5.49
N VAL A 13 -13.72 1.08 -4.24
CA VAL A 13 -12.43 1.58 -3.74
C VAL A 13 -11.27 1.01 -4.54
N VAL A 14 -11.23 -0.31 -4.74
CA VAL A 14 -10.14 -0.95 -5.49
C VAL A 14 -10.17 -0.57 -6.96
N GLU A 15 -11.34 -0.40 -7.58
CA GLU A 15 -11.46 0.15 -8.94
C GLU A 15 -10.87 1.55 -9.06
N LYS A 16 -11.13 2.43 -8.09
CA LYS A 16 -10.50 3.76 -8.01
C LYS A 16 -8.98 3.63 -7.92
N HIS A 17 -8.48 2.73 -7.08
CA HIS A 17 -7.04 2.52 -6.89
C HIS A 17 -6.35 2.02 -8.16
N LEU A 18 -7.00 1.16 -8.94
CA LEU A 18 -6.49 0.73 -10.25
C LEU A 18 -6.38 1.92 -11.22
N GLY A 19 -7.36 2.82 -11.22
CA GLY A 19 -7.30 4.06 -12.00
C GLY A 19 -6.15 4.98 -11.58
N ILE A 20 -5.95 5.17 -10.27
CA ILE A 20 -4.83 5.95 -9.73
C ILE A 20 -3.49 5.31 -10.10
N CYS A 21 -3.36 4.00 -9.94
CA CYS A 21 -2.16 3.25 -10.32
C CYS A 21 -1.79 3.49 -11.79
N ASP A 22 -2.77 3.41 -12.71
CA ASP A 22 -2.55 3.67 -14.13
C ASP A 22 -2.10 5.11 -14.40
N GLN A 23 -2.75 6.09 -13.76
CA GLN A 23 -2.37 7.50 -13.88
C GLN A 23 -0.95 7.76 -13.37
N VAL A 24 -0.59 7.19 -12.23
CA VAL A 24 0.74 7.33 -11.64
C VAL A 24 1.82 6.73 -12.55
N ILE A 25 1.62 5.49 -13.02
CA ILE A 25 2.60 4.79 -13.87
C ILE A 25 2.78 5.50 -15.22
N LYS A 26 1.70 6.05 -15.77
CA LYS A 26 1.73 6.83 -17.03
C LYS A 26 2.20 8.27 -16.84
N GLY A 27 2.45 8.72 -15.61
CA GLY A 27 2.89 10.08 -15.29
C GLY A 27 1.80 11.14 -15.38
N GLY A 28 0.52 10.75 -15.38
CA GLY A 28 -0.63 11.64 -15.29
C GLY A 28 -0.95 12.11 -13.86
N MET A 29 -0.36 11.47 -12.84
CA MET A 29 -0.48 11.82 -11.42
C MET A 29 0.88 11.66 -10.73
N SER A 30 1.16 12.48 -9.71
CA SER A 30 2.38 12.35 -8.91
C SER A 30 2.34 11.13 -7.98
N ILE A 31 3.52 10.63 -7.58
CA ILE A 31 3.61 9.49 -6.64
C ILE A 31 3.00 9.87 -5.29
N GLU A 32 3.27 11.09 -4.82
CA GLU A 32 2.79 11.59 -3.53
C GLU A 32 1.27 11.65 -3.47
N GLU A 33 0.64 12.17 -4.53
CA GLU A 33 -0.81 12.25 -4.64
C GLU A 33 -1.43 10.86 -4.78
N GLY A 34 -0.87 10.02 -5.65
CA GLY A 34 -1.39 8.67 -5.86
C GLY A 34 -1.31 7.80 -4.62
N LEU A 35 -0.18 7.81 -3.89
CA LEU A 35 -0.06 7.06 -2.64
C LEU A 35 -1.00 7.58 -1.57
N LYS A 36 -1.15 8.91 -1.45
CA LYS A 36 -2.08 9.50 -0.49
C LYS A 36 -3.52 9.06 -0.78
N GLU A 37 -3.95 9.12 -2.04
CA GLU A 37 -5.31 8.69 -2.40
C GLU A 37 -5.54 7.19 -2.27
N MET A 38 -4.56 6.35 -2.61
CA MET A 38 -4.69 4.90 -2.50
C MET A 38 -4.59 4.38 -1.06
N LEU A 39 -3.96 5.15 -0.18
CA LEU A 39 -3.83 4.77 1.23
C LEU A 39 -4.96 5.33 2.08
N ASP A 40 -5.65 6.42 1.70
CA ASP A 40 -6.76 7.01 2.47
C ASP A 40 -7.83 5.98 2.87
N VAL A 41 -8.19 5.07 1.96
CA VAL A 41 -9.14 3.98 2.22
C VAL A 41 -8.60 2.66 1.68
N ILE A 42 -8.10 1.79 2.56
CA ILE A 42 -7.65 0.44 2.18
C ILE A 42 -8.67 -0.64 2.59
N PRO A 43 -8.74 -1.78 1.86
CA PRO A 43 -9.66 -2.89 2.18
C PRO A 43 -9.24 -3.72 3.40
N LEU A 44 -8.82 -3.07 4.48
CA LEU A 44 -8.22 -3.71 5.64
C LEU A 44 -9.18 -4.69 6.35
N GLY A 45 -8.85 -5.98 6.32
CA GLY A 45 -9.69 -7.04 6.87
C GLY A 45 -10.93 -7.36 6.03
N CYS A 46 -10.95 -6.98 4.75
CA CYS A 46 -11.91 -7.49 3.78
C CYS A 46 -11.82 -9.04 3.74
N LYS A 47 -12.97 -9.71 3.67
CA LYS A 47 -13.02 -11.18 3.57
C LYS A 47 -12.81 -11.69 2.15
N ASP A 48 -12.99 -10.82 1.15
CA ASP A 48 -12.76 -11.14 -0.24
C ASP A 48 -11.26 -11.02 -0.54
N THR A 49 -10.60 -12.16 -0.66
CA THR A 49 -9.17 -12.25 -0.96
C THR A 49 -8.84 -11.70 -2.36
N GLY A 50 -9.76 -11.78 -3.32
CA GLY A 50 -9.58 -11.22 -4.65
C GLY A 50 -9.52 -9.69 -4.64
N ILE A 51 -10.35 -9.05 -3.80
CA ILE A 51 -10.30 -7.58 -3.59
C ILE A 51 -8.98 -7.18 -2.92
N LEU A 52 -8.57 -7.91 -1.88
CA LEU A 52 -7.30 -7.69 -1.19
C LEU A 52 -6.09 -7.78 -2.14
N GLU A 53 -6.00 -8.86 -2.90
CA GLU A 53 -4.90 -9.08 -3.85
C GLU A 53 -4.90 -8.05 -4.99
N LYS A 54 -6.06 -7.71 -5.56
CA LYS A 54 -6.14 -6.64 -6.58
C LYS A 54 -5.66 -5.30 -6.03
N ASN A 55 -6.01 -4.97 -4.80
CA ASN A 55 -5.55 -3.74 -4.18
C ASN A 55 -4.04 -3.76 -3.95
N ALA A 56 -3.52 -4.88 -3.44
CA ALA A 56 -2.10 -5.08 -3.24
C ALA A 56 -1.34 -4.97 -4.56
N GLU A 57 -1.84 -5.56 -5.63
CA GLU A 57 -1.25 -5.49 -6.96
C GLU A 57 -1.14 -4.05 -7.46
N ALA A 58 -2.21 -3.26 -7.31
CA ALA A 58 -2.21 -1.85 -7.70
C ALA A 58 -1.12 -1.05 -6.95
N ILE A 59 -1.08 -1.18 -5.61
CA ILE A 59 -0.11 -0.44 -4.79
C ILE A 59 1.31 -0.92 -5.09
N LEU A 60 1.56 -2.23 -5.12
CA LEU A 60 2.88 -2.80 -5.41
C LEU A 60 3.38 -2.44 -6.80
N SER A 61 2.49 -2.31 -7.79
CA SER A 61 2.83 -1.84 -9.14
C SER A 61 3.32 -0.39 -9.13
N VAL A 62 2.65 0.50 -8.38
CA VAL A 62 3.13 1.88 -8.17
C VAL A 62 4.50 1.86 -7.50
N LEU A 63 4.67 1.13 -6.40
CA LEU A 63 5.95 1.07 -5.68
C LEU A 63 7.09 0.53 -6.55
N ALA A 64 6.81 -0.48 -7.39
CA ALA A 64 7.78 -1.08 -8.29
C ALA A 64 8.16 -0.18 -9.48
N SER A 65 7.27 0.72 -9.90
CA SER A 65 7.52 1.67 -10.99
C SER A 65 8.47 2.81 -10.61
N VAL A 66 8.65 3.06 -9.30
CA VAL A 66 9.53 4.11 -8.80
C VAL A 66 11.00 3.72 -8.96
N LYS A 67 11.78 4.58 -9.63
CA LYS A 67 13.24 4.39 -9.80
C LYS A 67 14.04 4.81 -8.57
N GLU A 68 13.64 5.93 -7.97
CA GLU A 68 14.28 6.54 -6.82
C GLU A 68 13.22 6.91 -5.78
N VAL A 69 13.29 6.25 -4.63
CA VAL A 69 12.37 6.49 -3.52
C VAL A 69 12.86 7.70 -2.73
N LYS A 70 11.99 8.71 -2.59
CA LYS A 70 12.29 9.92 -1.83
C LYS A 70 11.48 9.93 -0.53
N GLU A 71 12.10 10.41 0.54
CA GLU A 71 11.44 10.57 1.85
C GLU A 71 10.24 11.53 1.76
N SER A 72 10.25 12.46 0.80
CA SER A 72 9.13 13.36 0.51
C SER A 72 7.83 12.61 0.20
N TYR A 73 7.92 11.44 -0.43
CA TYR A 73 6.76 10.61 -0.77
C TYR A 73 6.03 10.05 0.46
N ILE A 74 6.74 9.95 1.59
CA ILE A 74 6.23 9.37 2.83
C ILE A 74 5.82 10.51 3.78
N SER A 75 6.52 11.64 3.74
CA SER A 75 6.31 12.78 4.65
C SER A 75 4.91 13.41 4.58
N THR A 76 4.20 13.23 3.47
CA THR A 76 2.84 13.73 3.26
C THR A 76 1.77 12.79 3.81
N LEU A 77 2.14 11.56 4.16
CA LEU A 77 1.26 10.53 4.69
C LEU A 77 1.12 10.66 6.21
N SER A 78 -0.07 10.40 6.72
CA SER A 78 -0.34 10.23 8.14
C SER A 78 0.39 9.02 8.71
N VAL A 79 0.52 8.98 10.04
CA VAL A 79 1.16 7.87 10.78
C VAL A 79 0.53 6.51 10.46
N GLU A 80 -0.78 6.50 10.23
CA GLU A 80 -1.54 5.30 9.89
C GLU A 80 -1.24 4.84 8.46
N GLU A 81 -1.29 5.77 7.48
CA GLU A 81 -0.97 5.50 6.08
C GLU A 81 0.49 5.03 5.89
N GLN A 82 1.44 5.62 6.61
CA GLN A 82 2.83 5.15 6.63
C GLN A 82 2.93 3.69 7.09
N SER A 83 2.13 3.32 8.09
CA SER A 83 2.09 1.95 8.62
C SER A 83 1.45 0.99 7.61
N TRP A 84 0.40 1.41 6.89
CA TRP A 84 -0.20 0.64 5.80
C TRP A 84 0.77 0.45 4.63
N LEU A 85 1.48 1.50 4.24
CA LEU A 85 2.51 1.44 3.22
C LEU A 85 3.62 0.45 3.62
N MET A 86 4.07 0.46 4.88
CA MET A 86 5.04 -0.51 5.38
C MET A 86 4.52 -1.96 5.30
N MET A 87 3.24 -2.19 5.58
CA MET A 87 2.65 -3.53 5.40
C MET A 87 2.66 -3.97 3.94
N TYR A 88 2.37 -3.08 2.99
CA TYR A 88 2.49 -3.39 1.56
C TYR A 88 3.93 -3.69 1.15
N VAL A 89 4.91 -2.97 1.71
CA VAL A 89 6.34 -3.29 1.49
C VAL A 89 6.68 -4.70 2.00
N TYR A 90 6.22 -5.09 3.19
CA TYR A 90 6.40 -6.45 3.69
C TYR A 90 5.70 -7.50 2.81
N LYS A 91 4.48 -7.21 2.32
CA LYS A 91 3.77 -8.07 1.36
C LYS A 91 4.58 -8.24 0.08
N GLY A 92 5.14 -7.16 -0.46
CA GLY A 92 6.00 -7.20 -1.65
C GLY A 92 7.31 -7.96 -1.43
N LEU A 93 7.94 -7.83 -0.26
CA LEU A 93 9.15 -8.59 0.10
C LEU A 93 8.87 -10.10 0.26
N GLY A 94 7.69 -10.47 0.76
CA GLY A 94 7.26 -11.87 0.88
C GLY A 94 6.63 -12.46 -0.38
N ALA A 95 6.41 -11.65 -1.42
CA ALA A 95 5.65 -12.06 -2.61
C ALA A 95 6.28 -13.25 -3.35
N SER A 96 7.62 -13.35 -3.39
CA SER A 96 8.30 -14.48 -4.04
C SER A 96 8.07 -15.83 -3.35
N GLU A 97 7.68 -15.82 -2.08
CA GLU A 97 7.37 -17.02 -1.30
C GLU A 97 5.86 -17.34 -1.29
N ASN A 98 5.02 -16.38 -1.71
CA ASN A 98 3.58 -16.53 -1.79
C ASN A 98 3.15 -17.00 -3.19
N LYS A 99 2.63 -18.24 -3.28
CA LYS A 99 2.13 -18.83 -4.54
C LYS A 99 0.90 -18.12 -5.12
N GLU A 100 0.19 -17.34 -4.31
CA GLU A 100 -1.02 -16.62 -4.70
C GLU A 100 -0.71 -15.16 -5.11
N ALA A 101 0.55 -14.71 -4.98
CA ALA A 101 0.92 -13.36 -5.36
C ALA A 101 0.82 -13.15 -6.87
N THR A 102 0.05 -12.15 -7.30
CA THR A 102 -0.11 -11.79 -8.71
C THR A 102 1.05 -10.93 -9.23
N ILE A 103 1.76 -10.24 -8.34
CA ILE A 103 2.93 -9.43 -8.65
C ILE A 103 4.08 -9.75 -7.67
N VAL A 104 5.29 -9.92 -8.21
CA VAL A 104 6.51 -10.06 -7.43
C VAL A 104 7.43 -8.88 -7.75
N PRO A 105 7.35 -7.79 -6.97
CA PRO A 105 8.19 -6.61 -7.21
C PRO A 105 9.67 -6.92 -6.92
N PRO A 106 10.63 -6.25 -7.58
CA PRO A 106 12.03 -6.48 -7.29
C PRO A 106 12.37 -6.15 -5.82
N ALA A 107 12.98 -7.09 -5.10
CA ALA A 107 13.29 -6.90 -3.68
C ALA A 107 14.13 -5.63 -3.41
N GLN A 108 15.03 -5.28 -4.33
CA GLN A 108 15.87 -4.08 -4.19
C GLN A 108 15.04 -2.79 -4.07
N ILE A 109 13.98 -2.62 -4.87
CA ILE A 109 13.14 -1.42 -4.78
C ILE A 109 12.28 -1.44 -3.51
N MET A 110 11.82 -2.62 -3.09
CA MET A 110 11.08 -2.78 -1.83
C MET A 110 11.95 -2.43 -0.61
N PHE A 111 13.23 -2.80 -0.59
CA PHE A 111 14.16 -2.38 0.47
C PHE A 111 14.44 -0.86 0.45
N LYS A 112 14.45 -0.22 -0.73
CA LYS A 112 14.54 1.26 -0.80
C LYS A 112 13.30 1.91 -0.17
N TRP A 113 12.10 1.39 -0.44
CA TRP A 113 10.86 1.82 0.20
C TRP A 113 10.89 1.61 1.71
N PHE A 114 11.28 0.42 2.16
CA PHE A 114 11.45 0.11 3.58
C PHE A 114 12.32 1.16 4.27
N ASN A 115 13.52 1.42 3.73
CA ASN A 115 14.46 2.37 4.33
C ASN A 115 13.89 3.80 4.38
N ALA A 116 13.22 4.25 3.31
CA ALA A 116 12.62 5.59 3.28
C ALA A 116 11.50 5.73 4.32
N ILE A 117 10.60 4.74 4.42
CA ILE A 117 9.51 4.76 5.40
C ILE A 117 10.07 4.67 6.82
N TYR A 118 11.07 3.81 7.05
CA TYR A 118 11.72 3.67 8.36
C TYR A 118 12.37 4.98 8.82
N LYS A 119 13.05 5.71 7.93
CA LYS A 119 13.65 7.01 8.28
C LYS A 119 12.61 8.06 8.67
N VAL A 120 11.46 8.07 8.02
CA VAL A 120 10.40 9.06 8.28
C VAL A 120 9.52 8.67 9.47
N GLY A 121 9.07 7.42 9.53
CA GLY A 121 8.12 6.92 10.52
C GLY A 121 8.74 6.27 11.76
N GLY A 122 10.04 5.98 11.73
CA GLY A 122 10.79 5.33 12.81
C GLY A 122 10.31 3.91 13.15
N ASP A 123 10.79 3.40 14.29
CA ASP A 123 10.46 2.07 14.80
C ASP A 123 8.95 1.87 14.99
N GLY A 124 8.24 2.93 15.38
CA GLY A 124 6.79 2.87 15.61
C GLY A 124 6.02 2.45 14.35
N CYS A 125 6.47 2.86 13.16
CA CYS A 125 5.85 2.47 11.89
C CYS A 125 6.01 0.97 11.63
N VAL A 126 7.21 0.44 11.85
CA VAL A 126 7.50 -1.00 11.72
C VAL A 126 6.66 -1.80 12.71
N MET A 127 6.68 -1.40 13.98
CA MET A 127 5.95 -2.10 15.04
C MET A 127 4.43 -2.13 14.80
N ARG A 128 3.84 -1.04 14.31
CA ARG A 128 2.41 -1.00 13.94
C ARG A 128 2.09 -1.85 12.73
N ALA A 129 2.99 -1.92 11.74
CA ALA A 129 2.79 -2.76 10.56
C ALA A 129 2.78 -4.26 10.93
N VAL A 130 3.73 -4.72 11.73
CA VAL A 130 3.86 -6.15 12.10
C VAL A 130 2.87 -6.61 13.18
N SER A 131 2.39 -5.69 14.03
CA SER A 131 1.44 -6.03 15.11
C SER A 131 -0.02 -6.07 14.66
N ARG A 132 -0.33 -5.66 13.42
CA ARG A 132 -1.70 -5.66 12.91
C ARG A 132 -2.22 -7.06 12.67
N ARG A 133 -3.44 -7.31 13.16
CA ARG A 133 -4.15 -8.58 13.00
C ARG A 133 -5.01 -8.65 11.74
N LYS A 134 -5.38 -7.50 11.16
CA LYS A 134 -6.19 -7.45 9.94
C LYS A 134 -5.27 -7.60 8.73
N ALA A 135 -5.64 -8.50 7.82
CA ALA A 135 -4.90 -8.76 6.60
C ALA A 135 -5.09 -7.67 5.54
N LEU A 136 -4.08 -7.57 4.67
CA LEU A 136 -4.07 -6.84 3.39
C LEU A 136 -4.12 -7.82 2.22
#